data_AF-A0A1S3XYW4-F1
#
_entry.id   AF-A0A1S3XYW4-F1
#
_cell.length_a   1.000
_cell.length_b   1.000
_cell.length_c   1.000
_cell.angle_alpha   90.00
_cell.angle_beta   90.00
_cell.angle_gamma   90.00
#
_symmetry.space_group_name_H-M   'P 1'
#
loop_
_entity.id
_entity.type
_entity.pdbx_description
1 polymer ?
#
loop_
_entity_poly.entity_id
_entity_poly.type
_entity_poly.pdbx_seq_one_letter_code
_entity_poly.pdbx_strand_id
1 'polypeptide(L)'
;MSTRRIKVRKSVRLAKIENQNNRQVTFSKCRNGVFKKANELVVMTGAEVGIIVCPQGSKPYSFGHPNVNETINKYVGEERPSSPSGIDDNKLKQMNKNVESQQEWFKGPIEKMNYTEASMLKEGLEDLLLKLKNYGTERGYGYENGKWKAE
;
A
#
# COMPACT_ATOMS: atom_id res chain seq x y z
N MET A 1 7.61 -21.46 -38.62
CA MET A 1 7.45 -21.28 -37.17
C MET A 1 8.13 -19.98 -36.75
N SER A 2 7.38 -19.00 -36.23
CA SER A 2 7.94 -17.69 -35.85
C SER A 2 8.63 -17.79 -34.48
N THR A 3 9.95 -17.62 -34.43
CA THR A 3 10.75 -17.71 -33.21
C THR A 3 10.45 -16.51 -32.32
N ARG A 4 9.82 -16.75 -31.16
CA ARG A 4 9.48 -15.69 -30.20
C ARG A 4 10.77 -15.14 -29.57
N ARG A 5 11.28 -14.01 -30.08
CA ARG A 5 12.49 -13.35 -29.55
C ARG A 5 12.23 -12.82 -28.13
N ILE A 6 12.94 -13.38 -27.14
CA ILE A 6 12.92 -12.88 -25.75
C ILE A 6 13.69 -11.55 -25.72
N LYS A 7 12.99 -10.46 -25.42
CA LYS A 7 13.60 -9.14 -25.28
C LYS A 7 14.27 -9.03 -23.91
N VAL A 8 15.60 -8.89 -23.89
CA VAL A 8 16.41 -8.73 -22.68
C VAL A 8 16.06 -7.42 -21.95
N ARG A 9 16.15 -7.41 -20.61
CA ARG A 9 15.91 -6.23 -19.78
C ARG A 9 16.89 -5.13 -20.19
N LYS A 10 16.35 -3.96 -20.56
CA LYS A 10 17.16 -2.77 -20.87
C LYS A 10 17.23 -1.86 -19.65
N SER A 11 18.35 -1.15 -19.51
CA SER A 11 18.44 -0.04 -18.56
C SER A 11 17.44 1.05 -18.93
N VAL A 12 16.86 1.70 -17.93
CA VAL A 12 15.85 2.75 -18.07
C VAL A 12 16.30 3.94 -17.23
N ARG A 13 16.05 5.16 -17.73
CA ARG A 13 16.32 6.38 -16.97
C ARG A 13 15.38 6.48 -15.76
N LEU A 14 15.87 6.99 -14.62
CA LEU A 14 15.07 7.26 -13.43
C LEU A 14 14.29 8.58 -13.58
N ALA A 15 13.37 8.59 -14.53
CA ALA A 15 12.47 9.70 -14.81
C ALA A 15 11.05 9.18 -15.07
N LYS A 16 10.07 10.09 -15.15
CA LYS A 16 8.69 9.71 -15.48
C LYS A 16 8.66 9.01 -16.85
N ILE A 17 7.97 7.87 -16.91
CA ILE A 17 7.72 7.17 -18.18
C ILE A 17 6.57 7.89 -18.88
N GLU A 18 6.84 8.54 -20.01
CA GLU A 18 5.84 9.32 -20.74
C GLU A 18 4.74 8.45 -21.36
N ASN A 19 5.13 7.35 -22.01
CA ASN A 19 4.18 6.41 -22.61
C ASN A 19 3.31 5.75 -21.53
N GLN A 20 1.99 5.98 -21.58
CA GLN A 20 1.04 5.53 -20.57
C GLN A 20 0.98 4.01 -20.40
N ASN A 21 0.98 3.25 -21.50
CA ASN A 21 0.93 1.78 -21.44
C ASN A 21 2.21 1.22 -20.81
N ASN A 22 3.37 1.74 -21.21
CA ASN A 22 4.65 1.35 -20.62
C ASN A 22 4.70 1.73 -19.12
N ARG A 23 4.18 2.90 -18.75
CA ARG A 23 4.09 3.34 -17.36
C ARG A 23 3.20 2.43 -16.52
N GLN A 24 2.01 2.04 -17.01
CA GLN A 24 1.11 1.13 -16.32
C GLN A 24 1.71 -0.28 -16.16
N VAL A 25 2.32 -0.83 -17.22
CA VAL A 25 2.97 -2.15 -17.16
C VAL A 25 4.16 -2.13 -16.19
N THR A 26 4.96 -1.06 -16.22
CA THR A 26 6.12 -0.89 -15.33
C THR A 26 5.66 -0.73 -13.90
N PHE A 27 4.63 0.09 -13.65
CA PHE A 27 4.02 0.25 -12.34
C PHE A 27 3.59 -1.10 -11.75
N SER A 28 2.82 -1.89 -12.49
CA SER A 28 2.34 -3.20 -12.03
C SER A 28 3.50 -4.15 -11.72
N LYS A 29 4.52 -4.21 -12.57
CA LYS A 29 5.70 -5.08 -12.34
C LYS A 29 6.54 -4.61 -11.15
N CYS A 30 6.80 -3.31 -11.05
CA CYS A 30 7.57 -2.72 -9.95
C CYS A 30 6.85 -2.88 -8.61
N ARG A 31 5.56 -2.55 -8.54
CA ARG A 31 4.72 -2.73 -7.35
C ARG A 31 4.77 -4.19 -6.86
N ASN A 32 4.52 -5.15 -7.76
CA ASN A 32 4.55 -6.57 -7.40
C ASN A 32 5.94 -7.02 -6.95
N GLY A 33 7.00 -6.54 -7.60
CA GLY A 33 8.38 -6.82 -7.20
C GLY A 33 8.73 -6.28 -5.81
N VAL A 34 8.31 -5.06 -5.50
CA VAL A 34 8.48 -4.43 -4.18
C VAL A 34 7.72 -5.22 -3.11
N PHE A 35 6.45 -5.57 -3.35
CA PHE A 35 5.66 -6.34 -2.39
C PHE A 35 6.25 -7.72 -2.12
N LYS A 36 6.75 -8.39 -3.16
CA LYS A 36 7.44 -9.68 -2.99
C LYS A 36 8.68 -9.54 -2.11
N LYS A 37 9.50 -8.51 -2.34
CA LYS A 37 10.70 -8.25 -1.52
C LYS A 37 10.37 -7.86 -0.08
N ALA A 38 9.31 -7.10 0.13
CA ALA A 38 8.81 -6.78 1.46
C ALA A 38 8.36 -8.05 2.20
N ASN A 39 7.65 -8.96 1.52
CA ASN A 39 7.26 -10.24 2.10
C ASN A 39 8.45 -11.14 2.42
N GLU A 40 9.44 -11.22 1.53
CA GLU A 40 10.69 -11.96 1.81
C GLU A 40 11.38 -11.41 3.08
N LEU A 41 11.46 -10.08 3.20
CA LEU A 41 12.04 -9.42 4.38
C LEU A 41 11.28 -9.76 5.67
N VAL A 42 9.95 -9.64 5.63
CA VAL A 42 9.06 -9.99 6.73
C VAL A 42 9.27 -11.44 7.17
N VAL A 43 9.29 -12.39 6.23
CA VAL A 43 9.47 -13.81 6.54
C VAL A 43 10.85 -14.09 7.14
N MET A 44 11.90 -13.42 6.67
CA MET A 44 13.27 -13.63 7.16
C MET A 44 13.52 -13.03 8.54
N THR A 45 12.88 -11.91 8.85
CA THR A 45 13.25 -11.08 10.01
C THR A 45 12.14 -10.90 11.03
N GLY A 46 10.90 -11.23 10.69
CA GLY A 46 9.72 -10.90 11.48
C GLY A 46 9.43 -9.39 11.56
N ALA A 47 10.07 -8.58 10.70
CA ALA A 47 9.91 -7.13 10.73
C ALA A 47 8.46 -6.71 10.39
N GLU A 48 7.98 -5.67 11.07
CA GLU A 48 6.73 -5.01 10.72
C GLU A 48 6.96 -4.05 9.54
N VAL A 49 6.19 -4.21 8.46
CA VAL A 49 6.39 -3.46 7.22
C VAL A 49 5.06 -2.98 6.67
N GLY A 50 4.98 -1.70 6.32
CA GLY A 50 3.83 -1.08 5.65
C GLY A 50 4.26 -0.35 4.38
N ILE A 51 3.59 -0.62 3.26
CA ILE A 51 3.84 0.01 1.96
C ILE A 51 2.52 0.45 1.35
N ILE A 52 2.44 1.70 0.92
CA ILE A 52 1.29 2.25 0.20
C ILE A 52 1.81 2.88 -1.11
N VAL A 53 1.17 2.53 -2.22
CA VAL A 53 1.52 3.04 -3.55
C VAL A 53 0.29 3.65 -4.21
N CYS A 54 0.35 4.94 -4.53
CA CYS A 54 -0.75 5.71 -5.11
C CYS A 54 -0.47 6.04 -6.60
N PRO A 55 -1.02 5.27 -7.54
CA PRO A 55 -0.96 5.61 -8.96
C PRO A 55 -1.84 6.82 -9.29
N GLN A 56 -1.47 7.55 -10.35
CA GLN A 56 -2.24 8.70 -10.82
C GLN A 56 -3.63 8.25 -11.31
N GLY A 57 -4.68 8.74 -10.66
CA GLY A 57 -6.07 8.55 -11.10
C GLY A 57 -6.62 7.15 -10.87
N SER A 58 -6.00 6.33 -10.01
CA SER A 58 -6.54 5.03 -9.63
C SER A 58 -6.35 4.75 -8.14
N LYS A 59 -7.00 3.68 -7.68
CA LYS A 59 -7.04 3.30 -6.27
C LYS A 59 -5.63 2.96 -5.75
N PRO A 60 -5.34 3.28 -4.48
CA PRO A 60 -4.06 2.92 -3.87
C PRO A 60 -3.92 1.40 -3.77
N TYR A 61 -2.67 0.95 -3.76
CA TYR A 61 -2.30 -0.43 -3.47
C TYR A 61 -1.48 -0.47 -2.18
N SER A 62 -1.73 -1.46 -1.34
CA SER A 62 -1.04 -1.62 -0.08
C SER A 62 -0.46 -3.02 0.11
N PHE A 63 0.61 -3.07 0.89
CA PHE A 63 1.16 -4.28 1.50
C PHE A 63 1.42 -3.96 2.97
N GLY A 64 1.07 -4.89 3.86
CA GLY A 64 1.26 -4.71 5.29
C GLY A 64 1.51 -6.04 5.98
N HIS A 65 2.40 -6.04 6.95
CA HIS A 65 2.58 -7.14 7.89
C HIS A 65 2.76 -6.59 9.30
N PRO A 66 1.97 -7.05 10.30
CA PRO A 66 0.89 -8.04 10.19
C PRO A 66 -0.35 -7.55 9.41
N ASN A 67 -0.67 -6.26 9.49
CA ASN A 67 -1.71 -5.61 8.70
C ASN A 67 -1.27 -4.17 8.42
N VAL A 68 -1.55 -3.65 7.22
CA VAL A 68 -1.18 -2.27 6.84
C VAL A 68 -1.79 -1.24 7.79
N ASN A 69 -3.03 -1.43 8.24
CA ASN A 69 -3.69 -0.51 9.16
C ASN A 69 -3.04 -0.55 10.54
N GLU A 70 -2.63 -1.73 11.03
CA GLU A 70 -1.92 -1.85 12.30
C GLU A 70 -0.54 -1.20 12.23
N THR A 71 0.20 -1.42 11.14
CA THR A 71 1.50 -0.78 10.93
C THR A 71 1.35 0.74 10.86
N ILE A 72 0.32 1.24 10.16
CA ILE A 72 0.02 2.68 10.11
C ILE A 72 -0.38 3.19 11.49
N ASN A 73 -1.25 2.49 12.23
CA ASN A 73 -1.71 2.92 13.54
C ASN A 73 -0.58 2.93 14.56
N LYS A 74 0.37 1.99 14.51
CA LYS A 74 1.58 2.03 15.33
C LYS A 74 2.49 3.20 14.96
N TYR A 75 2.58 3.52 13.68
CA TYR A 75 3.41 4.63 13.20
C TYR A 75 2.78 6.01 13.48
N VAL A 76 1.46 6.13 13.34
CA VAL A 76 0.69 7.37 13.48
C VAL A 76 0.19 7.58 14.92
N GLY A 77 -0.06 6.48 15.64
CA GLY A 77 -0.80 6.47 16.90
C GLY A 77 0.04 6.53 18.18
N GLU A 78 1.37 6.45 18.14
CA GLU A 78 2.15 6.55 19.38
C GLU A 78 3.44 7.37 19.26
N GLU A 79 3.61 8.23 20.26
CA GLU A 79 4.91 8.45 20.88
C GLU A 79 5.74 7.16 20.85
N ARG A 80 6.93 7.24 20.24
CA ARG A 80 7.93 6.17 20.08
C ARG A 80 7.75 4.96 21.02
N PRO A 81 7.54 3.74 20.51
CA PRO A 81 7.52 2.57 21.38
C PRO A 81 8.89 2.37 22.02
N SER A 82 8.91 2.42 23.35
CA SER A 82 10.02 1.93 24.16
C SER A 82 10.15 0.42 23.97
N SER A 83 11.13 -0.01 23.18
CA SER A 83 11.80 -1.33 23.13
C SER A 83 10.95 -2.62 23.08
N PRO A 84 11.24 -3.57 22.16
CA PRO A 84 10.41 -4.77 21.99
C PRO A 84 10.62 -5.76 23.13
N SER A 85 9.57 -6.02 23.91
CA SER A 85 9.54 -7.11 24.89
C SER A 85 8.62 -8.22 24.37
N GLY A 86 9.23 -9.33 23.92
CA GLY A 86 8.66 -10.68 23.77
C GLY A 86 7.31 -10.85 23.04
N ILE A 87 7.34 -11.31 21.79
CA ILE A 87 6.14 -11.81 21.10
C ILE A 87 6.08 -13.34 21.24
N ASP A 88 4.99 -13.84 21.84
CA ASP A 88 4.66 -15.26 22.03
C ASP A 88 4.27 -15.94 20.71
N ASP A 89 4.98 -17.00 20.35
CA ASP A 89 4.85 -17.79 19.11
C ASP A 89 3.43 -18.36 18.89
N ASN A 90 2.64 -18.50 19.96
CA ASN A 90 1.27 -19.01 19.87
C ASN A 90 0.28 -17.97 19.31
N LYS A 91 0.53 -16.68 19.56
CA LYS A 91 -0.25 -15.56 18.97
C LYS A 91 -0.01 -15.44 17.46
N LEU A 92 1.20 -15.73 16.99
CA LEU A 92 1.59 -15.64 15.58
C LEU A 92 0.85 -16.69 14.72
N LYS A 93 0.64 -17.90 15.24
CA LYS A 93 -0.13 -18.96 14.57
C LYS A 93 -1.62 -18.65 14.48
N GLN A 94 -2.19 -18.01 15.51
CA GLN A 94 -3.60 -17.62 15.52
C GLN A 94 -3.88 -16.44 14.58
N MET A 95 -2.95 -15.48 14.48
CA MET A 95 -3.03 -14.39 13.50
C MET A 95 -2.89 -14.89 12.05
N ASN A 96 -2.01 -15.84 11.76
CA ASN A 96 -1.87 -16.39 10.41
C ASN A 96 -3.16 -17.05 9.88
N LYS A 97 -3.96 -17.71 10.72
CA LYS A 97 -5.28 -18.25 10.33
C LYS A 97 -6.32 -17.17 10.01
N ASN A 98 -6.25 -16.02 10.69
CA ASN A 98 -7.17 -14.90 10.47
C ASN A 98 -6.76 -14.01 9.28
N VAL A 99 -5.45 -13.93 8.96
CA VAL A 99 -4.94 -13.20 7.78
C VAL A 99 -5.41 -13.84 6.48
N GLU A 100 -5.52 -15.18 6.44
CA GLU A 100 -6.01 -15.90 5.26
C GLU A 100 -7.50 -15.63 4.99
N SER A 101 -8.29 -15.36 6.03
CA SER A 101 -9.72 -15.02 5.94
C SER A 101 -9.99 -13.52 5.73
N GLN A 102 -9.12 -12.61 6.18
CA GLN A 102 -9.22 -11.17 5.89
C GLN A 102 -8.65 -10.76 4.52
N GLN A 103 -7.80 -11.59 3.91
CA GLN A 103 -7.22 -11.32 2.59
C GLN A 103 -8.22 -11.37 1.42
N GLU A 104 -9.49 -11.69 1.65
CA GLU A 104 -10.48 -11.89 0.58
C GLU A 104 -11.42 -10.71 0.33
N TRP A 105 -11.81 -9.94 1.35
CA TRP A 105 -12.96 -9.02 1.21
C TRP A 105 -12.71 -7.84 0.25
N PHE A 106 -11.47 -7.32 0.17
CA PHE A 106 -11.10 -6.26 -0.79
C PHE A 106 -10.61 -6.78 -2.15
N LYS A 107 -10.51 -8.11 -2.33
CA LYS A 107 -10.20 -8.73 -3.63
C LYS A 107 -11.46 -8.95 -4.48
N GLY A 108 -12.65 -8.85 -3.86
CA GLY A 108 -13.94 -8.93 -4.55
C GLY A 108 -14.22 -7.71 -5.43
N PRO A 109 -14.98 -7.86 -6.53
CA PRO A 109 -15.55 -6.73 -7.25
C PRO A 109 -16.38 -5.86 -6.30
N ILE A 110 -16.21 -4.54 -6.35
CA ILE A 110 -16.93 -3.59 -5.48
C ILE A 110 -18.44 -3.66 -5.68
N GLU A 111 -18.86 -4.05 -6.88
CA GLU A 111 -20.27 -4.32 -7.20
C GLU A 111 -20.89 -5.44 -6.34
N LYS A 112 -20.06 -6.24 -5.68
CA LYS A 112 -20.48 -7.34 -4.80
C LYS A 112 -20.32 -7.03 -3.30
N MET A 113 -19.87 -5.82 -2.94
CA MET A 113 -19.78 -5.42 -1.53
C MET A 113 -21.17 -5.19 -0.94
N ASN A 114 -21.37 -5.65 0.29
CA ASN A 114 -22.56 -5.28 1.06
C ASN A 114 -22.45 -3.84 1.59
N TYR A 115 -23.57 -3.30 2.09
CA TYR A 115 -23.65 -1.91 2.56
C TYR A 115 -22.65 -1.60 3.68
N THR A 116 -22.47 -2.53 4.62
CA THR A 116 -21.56 -2.37 5.76
C THR A 116 -20.11 -2.28 5.28
N GLU A 117 -19.71 -3.15 4.36
CA GLU A 117 -18.37 -3.14 3.75
C GLU A 117 -18.11 -1.86 2.96
N ALA A 118 -19.10 -1.38 2.21
CA ALA A 118 -19.01 -0.13 1.47
C ALA A 118 -18.89 1.08 2.42
N SER A 119 -19.62 1.08 3.55
CA SER A 119 -19.57 2.14 4.55
C SER A 119 -18.19 2.22 5.21
N MET A 120 -17.64 1.09 5.63
CA MET A 120 -16.30 1.02 6.22
C MET A 120 -15.21 1.50 5.24
N LEU A 121 -15.34 1.14 3.96
CA LEU A 121 -14.41 1.61 2.93
C LEU A 121 -14.50 3.13 2.71
N LYS A 122 -15.72 3.69 2.75
CA LYS A 122 -15.96 5.12 2.61
C LYS A 122 -15.31 5.91 3.76
N GLU A 123 -15.54 5.50 5.00
CA GLU A 123 -14.98 6.15 6.19
C GLU A 123 -13.45 6.13 6.17
N GLY A 124 -12.85 4.98 5.84
CA GLY A 124 -11.40 4.88 5.70
C GLY A 124 -10.81 5.79 4.61
N LEU A 125 -11.55 6.03 3.52
CA LEU A 125 -11.11 6.94 2.47
C LEU A 125 -11.19 8.41 2.90
N GLU A 126 -12.25 8.79 3.63
CA GLU A 126 -12.44 10.15 4.15
C GLU A 126 -11.35 10.52 5.17
N ASP A 127 -11.01 9.62 6.08
CA ASP A 127 -9.94 9.84 7.06
C ASP A 127 -8.57 10.03 6.39
N LEU A 128 -8.28 9.25 5.35
CA LEU A 128 -7.02 9.34 4.61
C LEU A 128 -6.92 10.65 3.81
N LEU A 129 -8.05 11.12 3.24
CA LEU A 129 -8.12 12.42 2.58
C LEU A 129 -7.90 13.58 3.56
N LEU A 130 -8.40 13.47 4.80
CA LEU A 130 -8.20 14.47 5.84
C LEU A 130 -6.72 14.55 6.25
N LYS A 131 -6.07 13.39 6.47
CA LYS A 131 -4.64 13.31 6.78
C LYS A 131 -3.78 13.93 5.68
N LEU A 132 -4.12 13.70 4.41
CA LEU A 132 -3.41 14.31 3.29
C LEU A 132 -3.53 15.84 3.28
N LYS A 133 -4.73 16.38 3.53
CA LYS A 133 -4.97 17.82 3.63
C LYS A 133 -4.05 18.45 4.68
N ASN A 134 -4.04 17.88 5.89
CA ASN A 134 -3.25 18.41 7.00
C ASN A 134 -1.74 18.36 6.71
N TYR A 135 -1.26 17.26 6.13
CA TYR A 135 0.16 17.11 5.76
C TYR A 135 0.64 18.14 4.72
N GLY A 136 -0.23 18.53 3.78
CA GLY A 136 0.10 19.59 2.83
C GLY A 136 0.20 20.96 3.49
N THR A 137 -0.77 21.29 4.34
CA THR A 137 -0.81 22.57 5.07
C THR A 137 0.39 22.75 5.99
N GLU A 138 0.82 21.72 6.71
CA GLU A 138 2.02 21.75 7.57
C GLU A 138 3.33 22.05 6.80
N ARG A 139 3.33 21.88 5.48
CA ARG A 139 4.48 22.14 4.61
C ARG A 139 4.31 23.38 3.72
N GLY A 140 3.31 24.22 4.02
CA GLY A 140 3.02 25.43 3.25
C GLY A 140 2.39 25.13 1.89
N TYR A 141 1.59 24.06 1.78
CA TYR A 141 0.82 23.75 0.56
C TYR A 141 -0.68 23.80 0.84
N GLY A 142 -1.38 24.72 0.18
CA GLY A 142 -2.84 24.78 0.14
C GLY A 142 -3.42 23.84 -0.92
N TYR A 143 -4.63 23.32 -0.68
CA TYR A 143 -5.36 22.50 -1.65
C TYR A 143 -6.60 23.26 -2.15
N GLU A 144 -6.48 23.85 -3.35
CA GLU A 144 -7.56 24.62 -3.99
C GLU A 144 -7.90 24.04 -5.37
N ASN A 145 -9.20 23.98 -5.69
CA ASN A 145 -9.69 23.53 -7.01
C ASN A 145 -9.11 22.16 -7.48
N GLY A 146 -8.94 21.23 -6.54
CA GLY A 146 -8.44 19.88 -6.83
C GLY A 146 -6.93 19.80 -7.08
N LYS A 147 -6.17 20.87 -6.83
CA LYS A 147 -4.71 20.91 -7.03
C LYS A 147 -4.02 21.44 -5.78
N TRP A 148 -2.85 20.86 -5.51
CA TRP A 148 -1.91 21.39 -4.52
C TRP A 148 -1.22 22.64 -5.07
N LYS A 149 -1.21 23.70 -4.27
CA LYS A 149 -0.54 24.98 -4.50
C LYS A 149 0.40 25.23 -3.33
N ALA A 150 1.60 25.72 -3.58
CA ALA A 150 2.39 26.30 -2.49
C ALA A 150 1.67 27.58 -2.05
N GLU A 151 1.52 27.77 -0.74
CA GLU A 151 1.10 29.04 -0.15
C GLU A 151 2.22 30.10 -0.30
#